data_AF-A0A543PC63-F1
#
_entry.id   AF-A0A543PC63-F1
#
_cell.length_a   1.000
_cell.length_b   1.000
_cell.length_c   1.000
_cell.angle_alpha   90.00
_cell.angle_beta   90.00
_cell.angle_gamma   90.00
#
_symmetry.space_group_name_H-M   'P 1'
#
loop_
_entity.id
_entity.type
_entity.pdbx_description
1 polymer ?
#
loop_
_entity_poly.entity_id
_entity_poly.type
_entity_poly.pdbx_seq_one_letter_code
_entity_poly.pdbx_strand_id
1 'polypeptide(L)'
;MSDHYVLLGAGFSRAICDEMPLLHDLSEQVFTELGLSRDALAPFGGDLEQWLSHLSSNQPWLTDQENLRNLATFRDASEAVHTCIVRSETVAVASPIPSWLTRLIWHWCTLNANIATYNYDVLLETSVSHLSLTRTWADLYAMPIAERRAPGDVSQYPTEQPPSSVLRLFKLHGSTNWFYGGPDAPVTDRVVMTQASGWWPGSPAEHSLPRSSGRQTNLYDDLLPLIIPPTGTKGGYYGNRSLRAQWQTAFTALKAAKSLTIIGYSFPPSDLAARHFIASSRLAVPVAVVDRRPEVAATVEALLPSAAISAYSGEQAIEKYVDDTCGDVVLWGVQHNAAGRRSRLQVNGIDIDLSGEVNPYDPDLPTGDPDPASTWIAQEVERKYPGATRAALRDHWPRSNDGTLWQGIYTGPRQSE
;
A
#
# COMPACT_ATOMS: atom_id res chain seq x y z
N MET A 1 -7.38 18.32 -7.83
CA MET A 1 -6.19 17.44 -7.68
C MET A 1 -5.67 17.66 -6.28
N SER A 2 -5.24 16.62 -5.58
CA SER A 2 -4.71 16.79 -4.21
C SER A 2 -3.40 17.58 -4.23
N ASP A 3 -3.23 18.40 -3.20
CA ASP A 3 -2.05 19.23 -2.98
C ASP A 3 -0.87 18.42 -2.41
N HIS A 4 -1.08 17.17 -2.01
CA HIS A 4 -0.07 16.36 -1.33
C HIS A 4 0.34 15.16 -2.19
N TYR A 5 1.66 14.99 -2.35
CA TYR A 5 2.25 13.85 -3.04
C TYR A 5 3.15 13.05 -2.10
N VAL A 6 3.02 11.73 -2.14
CA VAL A 6 3.82 10.80 -1.32
C VAL A 6 4.53 9.83 -2.24
N LEU A 7 5.81 9.59 -2.01
CA LEU A 7 6.63 8.61 -2.70
C LEU A 7 7.08 7.53 -1.72
N LEU A 8 6.73 6.28 -1.98
CA LEU A 8 7.07 5.14 -1.15
C LEU A 8 8.11 4.24 -1.82
N GLY A 9 9.06 3.76 -1.01
CA GLY A 9 10.06 2.77 -1.40
C GLY A 9 10.10 1.58 -0.46
N ALA A 10 10.99 0.62 -0.73
CA ALA A 10 11.01 -0.66 -0.02
C ALA A 10 11.23 -0.51 1.50
N GLY A 11 11.87 0.58 1.93
CA GLY A 11 12.03 0.91 3.35
C GLY A 11 10.70 1.16 4.07
N PHE A 12 9.64 1.59 3.37
CA PHE A 12 8.30 1.71 3.94
C PHE A 12 7.73 0.33 4.31
N SER A 13 7.79 -0.63 3.38
CA SER A 13 7.30 -1.99 3.62
C SER A 13 8.13 -2.70 4.69
N ARG A 14 9.46 -2.51 4.68
CA ARG A 14 10.36 -2.99 5.75
C ARG A 14 10.00 -2.42 7.13
N ALA A 15 9.56 -1.16 7.19
CA ALA A 15 9.15 -0.57 8.46
C ALA A 15 7.80 -1.10 8.97
N ILE A 16 6.94 -1.61 8.09
CA ILE A 16 5.71 -2.32 8.49
C ILE A 16 6.07 -3.68 9.09
N CYS A 17 7.01 -4.39 8.45
CA CYS A 17 7.41 -5.73 8.83
C CYS A 17 8.86 -5.97 8.42
N ASP A 18 9.70 -6.36 9.38
CA ASP A 18 11.14 -6.53 9.17
C ASP A 18 11.47 -7.70 8.22
N GLU A 19 10.52 -8.56 7.88
CA GLU A 19 10.65 -9.65 6.90
C GLU A 19 10.45 -9.19 5.44
N MET A 20 9.98 -7.96 5.22
CA MET A 20 9.79 -7.40 3.87
C MET A 20 11.12 -7.03 3.22
N PRO A 21 11.56 -7.71 2.14
CA PRO A 21 12.94 -7.66 1.66
C PRO A 21 13.30 -6.29 1.09
N LEU A 22 14.54 -5.85 1.35
CA LEU A 22 15.20 -4.87 0.51
C LEU A 22 15.89 -5.59 -0.66
N LEU A 23 16.45 -4.83 -1.61
CA LEU A 23 17.05 -5.42 -2.82
C LEU A 23 18.15 -6.44 -2.50
N HIS A 24 18.96 -6.21 -1.46
CA HIS A 24 20.04 -7.12 -1.08
C HIS A 24 19.53 -8.45 -0.49
N ASP A 25 18.45 -8.41 0.30
CA ASP A 25 17.82 -9.62 0.85
C ASP A 25 17.15 -10.44 -0.26
N LEU A 26 16.54 -9.72 -1.21
CA LEU A 26 15.86 -10.34 -2.35
C LEU A 26 16.83 -11.17 -3.20
N SER A 27 18.09 -10.73 -3.34
CA SER A 27 19.14 -11.51 -4.00
C SER A 27 19.30 -12.91 -3.43
N GLU A 28 19.31 -13.04 -2.10
CA GLU A 28 19.46 -14.32 -1.42
C GLU A 28 18.22 -15.21 -1.58
N GLN A 29 17.05 -14.61 -1.42
CA GLN A 29 15.78 -15.34 -1.52
C GLN A 29 15.54 -15.86 -2.94
N VAL A 30 15.80 -15.04 -3.97
CA VAL A 30 15.63 -15.42 -5.39
C VAL A 30 16.55 -16.58 -5.77
N PHE A 31 17.82 -16.54 -5.35
CA PHE A 31 18.77 -17.61 -5.67
C PHE A 31 18.40 -18.92 -4.99
N THR A 32 17.88 -18.84 -3.76
CA THR A 32 17.36 -20.00 -3.04
C THR A 32 16.13 -20.58 -3.76
N GLU A 33 15.21 -19.72 -4.20
CA GLU A 33 14.00 -20.14 -4.93
C GLU A 33 14.34 -20.84 -6.25
N LEU A 34 15.34 -20.34 -6.98
CA LEU A 34 15.79 -20.91 -8.24
C LEU A 34 16.72 -22.14 -8.08
N GLY A 35 17.16 -22.45 -6.86
CA GLY A 35 18.16 -23.49 -6.63
C GLY A 35 19.52 -23.19 -7.25
N LEU A 36 19.88 -21.91 -7.41
CA LEU A 36 21.14 -21.46 -8.02
C LEU A 36 22.21 -21.15 -6.97
N SER A 37 23.49 -21.38 -7.30
CA SER A 37 24.61 -20.92 -6.48
C SER A 37 24.80 -19.42 -6.60
N ARG A 38 25.15 -18.75 -5.48
CA ARG A 38 25.52 -17.33 -5.46
C ARG A 38 26.76 -17.00 -6.28
N ASP A 39 27.56 -18.00 -6.66
CA ASP A 39 28.71 -17.81 -7.55
C ASP A 39 28.32 -17.17 -8.89
N ALA A 40 27.07 -17.36 -9.34
CA ALA A 40 26.59 -16.72 -10.57
C ALA A 40 26.42 -15.18 -10.44
N LEU A 41 26.38 -14.63 -9.22
CA LEU A 41 26.41 -13.18 -8.98
C LEU A 41 27.83 -12.60 -8.92
N ALA A 42 28.87 -13.43 -8.80
CA ALA A 42 30.24 -12.96 -8.63
C ALA A 42 30.72 -12.04 -9.77
N PRO A 43 30.40 -12.29 -11.07
CA PRO A 43 30.75 -11.38 -12.15
C PRO A 43 30.08 -10.00 -12.06
N PHE A 44 29.00 -9.91 -11.28
CA PHE A 44 28.17 -8.71 -11.09
C PHE A 44 28.39 -8.08 -9.71
N GLY A 45 29.46 -8.46 -9.01
CA GLY A 45 29.76 -7.93 -7.67
C GLY A 45 28.73 -8.27 -6.60
N GLY A 46 27.96 -9.34 -6.77
CA GLY A 46 26.88 -9.70 -5.85
C GLY A 46 25.55 -8.97 -6.11
N ASP A 47 25.46 -8.19 -7.19
CA ASP A 47 24.32 -7.32 -7.48
C ASP A 47 23.26 -8.04 -8.35
N LEU A 48 22.10 -8.32 -7.75
CA LEU A 48 20.96 -8.95 -8.43
C LEU A 48 20.44 -8.08 -9.59
N GLU A 49 20.43 -6.76 -9.43
CA GLU A 49 19.94 -5.85 -10.48
C GLU A 49 20.84 -5.90 -11.71
N GLN A 50 22.16 -5.92 -11.51
CA GLN A 50 23.11 -6.07 -12.61
C GLN A 50 23.01 -7.44 -13.29
N TRP A 51 22.83 -8.50 -12.51
CA TRP A 51 22.64 -9.86 -13.04
C TRP A 51 21.36 -9.96 -13.88
N LEU A 52 20.22 -9.49 -13.37
CA LEU A 52 18.97 -9.48 -14.12
C LEU A 52 19.05 -8.60 -15.37
N SER A 53 19.75 -7.46 -15.29
CA SER A 53 19.98 -6.59 -16.44
C SER A 53 20.74 -7.33 -17.55
N HIS A 54 21.79 -8.05 -17.18
CA HIS A 54 22.56 -8.86 -18.12
C HIS A 54 21.71 -9.95 -18.78
N LEU A 55 20.91 -10.67 -18.00
CA LEU A 55 20.06 -11.74 -18.52
C LEU A 55 18.93 -11.24 -19.43
N SER A 56 18.39 -10.05 -19.15
CA SER A 56 17.26 -9.48 -19.90
C SER A 56 17.62 -8.99 -21.31
N SER A 57 18.91 -8.76 -21.59
CA SER A 57 19.38 -8.11 -22.82
C SER A 57 20.21 -9.07 -23.67
N ASN A 58 20.01 -9.02 -24.99
CA ASN A 58 20.84 -9.78 -25.92
C ASN A 58 22.29 -9.25 -25.88
N GLN A 59 23.22 -10.15 -25.58
CA GLN A 59 24.63 -9.83 -25.51
C GLN A 59 25.29 -10.06 -26.88
N PRO A 60 26.03 -9.08 -27.41
CA PRO A 60 26.57 -9.16 -28.77
C PRO A 60 27.70 -10.19 -28.91
N TRP A 61 28.28 -10.66 -27.81
CA TRP A 61 29.32 -11.71 -27.81
C TRP A 61 28.77 -13.11 -27.56
N LEU A 62 27.45 -13.25 -27.33
CA LEU A 62 26.79 -14.54 -27.15
C LEU A 62 26.06 -14.96 -28.43
N THR A 63 25.92 -16.27 -28.62
CA THR A 63 25.07 -16.83 -29.66
C THR A 63 23.58 -16.60 -29.34
N ASP A 64 22.72 -16.71 -30.36
CA ASP A 64 21.27 -16.60 -30.17
C ASP A 64 20.73 -17.65 -29.17
N GLN A 65 21.29 -18.86 -29.16
CA GLN A 65 20.90 -19.92 -28.23
C GLN A 65 21.25 -19.58 -26.78
N GLU A 66 22.41 -18.97 -26.56
CA GLU A 66 22.83 -18.52 -25.22
C GLU A 66 21.99 -17.33 -24.76
N ASN A 67 21.71 -16.37 -25.64
CA ASN A 67 20.81 -15.26 -25.34
C ASN A 67 19.38 -15.74 -25.00
N LEU A 68 18.87 -16.76 -25.69
CA LEU A 68 17.57 -17.35 -25.36
C LEU A 68 17.57 -18.08 -24.01
N ARG A 69 18.68 -18.74 -23.64
CA ARG A 69 18.83 -19.34 -22.30
C ARG A 69 18.87 -18.26 -21.22
N ASN A 70 19.60 -17.16 -21.44
CA ASN A 70 19.62 -16.01 -20.54
C ASN A 70 18.21 -15.44 -20.35
N LEU A 71 17.45 -15.27 -21.44
CA LEU A 71 16.08 -14.78 -21.38
C LEU A 71 15.15 -15.75 -20.61
N ALA A 72 15.33 -17.06 -20.76
CA ALA A 72 14.60 -18.05 -19.97
C ALA A 72 14.91 -17.90 -18.47
N THR A 73 16.20 -17.88 -18.09
CA THR A 73 16.62 -17.67 -16.70
C THR A 73 16.13 -16.34 -16.14
N PHE A 74 16.10 -15.28 -16.95
CA PHE A 74 15.53 -13.99 -16.55
C PHE A 74 14.04 -14.08 -16.20
N ARG A 75 13.25 -14.83 -17.00
CA ARG A 75 11.83 -15.02 -16.73
C ARG A 75 11.61 -15.79 -15.43
N ASP A 76 12.33 -16.91 -15.26
CA ASP A 76 12.29 -17.71 -14.03
C ASP A 76 12.64 -16.83 -12.81
N ALA A 77 13.69 -16.01 -12.92
CA ALA A 77 14.10 -15.12 -11.85
C ALA A 77 13.09 -14.00 -11.55
N SER A 78 12.40 -13.47 -12.56
CA SER A 78 11.31 -12.51 -12.36
C SER A 78 10.13 -13.15 -11.61
N GLU A 79 9.76 -14.39 -11.92
CA GLU A 79 8.71 -15.12 -11.19
C GLU A 79 9.16 -15.47 -9.76
N ALA A 80 10.43 -15.79 -9.56
CA ALA A 80 11.01 -15.98 -8.22
C ALA A 80 10.94 -14.69 -7.39
N VAL A 81 11.26 -13.52 -7.95
CA VAL A 81 11.11 -12.22 -7.27
C VAL A 81 9.67 -12.03 -6.80
N HIS A 82 8.69 -12.27 -7.68
CA HIS A 82 7.27 -12.20 -7.33
C HIS A 82 6.93 -13.13 -6.15
N THR A 83 7.34 -14.40 -6.24
CA THR A 83 7.09 -15.42 -5.23
C THR A 83 7.69 -15.05 -3.86
N CYS A 84 8.92 -14.54 -3.83
CA CYS A 84 9.58 -14.10 -2.60
C CYS A 84 8.80 -12.96 -1.93
N ILE A 85 8.35 -11.96 -2.70
CA ILE A 85 7.61 -10.83 -2.15
C ILE A 85 6.26 -11.28 -1.59
N VAL A 86 5.50 -12.10 -2.33
CA VAL A 86 4.20 -12.64 -1.87
C VAL A 86 4.36 -13.46 -0.57
N ARG A 87 5.45 -14.20 -0.44
CA ARG A 87 5.78 -14.94 0.79
C ARG A 87 6.01 -13.97 1.96
N SER A 88 6.78 -12.91 1.76
CA SER A 88 7.01 -11.88 2.79
C SER A 88 5.74 -11.11 3.15
N GLU A 89 4.87 -10.79 2.20
CA GLU A 89 3.56 -10.19 2.46
C GLU A 89 2.72 -11.05 3.40
N THR A 90 2.72 -12.37 3.16
CA THR A 90 1.97 -13.33 3.99
C THR A 90 2.44 -13.31 5.44
N VAL A 91 3.75 -13.15 5.66
CA VAL A 91 4.32 -13.01 7.01
C VAL A 91 3.95 -11.65 7.62
N ALA A 92 4.06 -10.58 6.85
CA ALA A 92 3.77 -9.22 7.30
C ALA A 92 2.33 -9.08 7.79
N VAL A 93 1.36 -9.57 7.02
CA VAL A 93 -0.05 -9.48 7.38
C VAL A 93 -0.45 -10.45 8.50
N ALA A 94 0.40 -11.39 8.90
CA ALA A 94 0.11 -12.29 10.03
C ALA A 94 0.29 -11.60 11.40
N SER A 95 1.06 -10.51 11.45
CA SER A 95 1.23 -9.69 12.66
C SER A 95 0.11 -8.65 12.78
N PRO A 96 -0.11 -8.00 13.94
CA PRO A 96 -1.04 -6.87 14.03
C PRO A 96 -0.56 -5.67 13.21
N ILE A 97 -1.51 -4.89 12.67
CA ILE A 97 -1.17 -3.65 11.96
C ILE A 97 -0.52 -2.62 12.92
N PRO A 98 0.59 -1.97 12.54
CA PRO A 98 1.20 -0.93 13.38
C PRO A 98 0.27 0.28 13.57
N SER A 99 0.18 0.80 14.79
CA SER A 99 -0.68 1.97 15.11
C SER A 99 -0.29 3.23 14.33
N TRP A 100 1.01 3.43 14.07
CA TRP A 100 1.50 4.52 13.23
C TRP A 100 0.98 4.41 11.79
N LEU A 101 0.84 3.20 11.26
CA LEU A 101 0.36 2.96 9.90
C LEU A 101 -1.12 3.32 9.79
N THR A 102 -1.91 2.95 10.80
CA THR A 102 -3.32 3.35 10.91
C THR A 102 -3.47 4.86 10.84
N ARG A 103 -2.73 5.60 11.68
CA ARG A 103 -2.75 7.07 11.71
C ARG A 103 -2.33 7.68 10.38
N LEU A 104 -1.28 7.14 9.77
CA LEU A 104 -0.74 7.63 8.51
C LEU A 104 -1.72 7.44 7.34
N ILE A 105 -2.36 6.27 7.23
CA ILE A 105 -3.36 6.01 6.18
C ILE A 105 -4.57 6.93 6.34
N TRP A 106 -5.06 7.09 7.56
CA TRP A 106 -6.14 8.04 7.85
C TRP A 106 -5.78 9.45 7.43
N HIS A 107 -4.58 9.91 7.78
CA HIS A 107 -4.08 11.21 7.36
C HIS A 107 -3.99 11.35 5.82
N TRP A 108 -3.54 10.32 5.11
CA TRP A 108 -3.51 10.34 3.64
C TRP A 108 -4.91 10.38 3.02
N CYS A 109 -5.87 9.68 3.59
CA CYS A 109 -7.26 9.73 3.14
C CYS A 109 -7.90 11.10 3.40
N THR A 110 -7.67 11.73 4.55
CA THR A 110 -8.21 13.09 4.81
C THR A 110 -7.62 14.14 3.88
N LEU A 111 -6.36 13.98 3.46
CA LEU A 111 -5.68 14.84 2.49
C LEU A 111 -5.96 14.47 1.02
N ASN A 112 -6.67 13.36 0.77
CA ASN A 112 -6.83 12.78 -0.56
C ASN A 112 -5.51 12.59 -1.30
N ALA A 113 -4.46 12.17 -0.58
CA ALA A 113 -3.08 12.20 -1.07
C ALA A 113 -2.89 11.39 -2.36
N ASN A 114 -2.02 11.90 -3.24
CA ASN A 114 -1.50 11.14 -4.38
C ASN A 114 -0.28 10.34 -3.92
N ILE A 115 -0.37 9.02 -3.87
CA ILE A 115 0.70 8.13 -3.41
C ILE A 115 1.28 7.40 -4.60
N ALA A 116 2.55 7.63 -4.92
CA ALA A 116 3.30 6.78 -5.83
C ALA A 116 4.21 5.84 -5.06
N THR A 117 4.33 4.60 -5.51
CA THR A 117 5.18 3.60 -4.90
C THR A 117 5.98 2.83 -5.95
N TYR A 118 7.23 2.52 -5.59
CA TYR A 118 8.07 1.59 -6.33
C TYR A 118 7.99 0.15 -5.81
N ASN A 119 7.23 -0.06 -4.74
CA ASN A 119 7.07 -1.37 -4.13
C ASN A 119 6.07 -2.20 -4.92
N TYR A 120 6.38 -3.47 -5.08
CA TYR A 120 5.46 -4.44 -5.69
C TYR A 120 4.40 -4.90 -4.70
N ASP A 121 4.70 -4.86 -3.40
CA ASP A 121 3.84 -5.44 -2.38
C ASP A 121 2.51 -4.69 -2.22
N VAL A 122 1.47 -5.37 -1.74
CA VAL A 122 0.13 -4.83 -1.55
C VAL A 122 -0.17 -4.41 -0.10
N LEU A 123 0.84 -4.22 0.76
CA LEU A 123 0.60 -3.95 2.18
C LEU A 123 -0.25 -2.71 2.41
N LEU A 124 -0.04 -1.65 1.61
CA LEU A 124 -0.85 -0.44 1.67
C LEU A 124 -2.32 -0.73 1.33
N GLU A 125 -2.57 -1.45 0.24
CA GLU A 125 -3.93 -1.82 -0.17
C GLU A 125 -4.62 -2.70 0.88
N THR A 126 -3.90 -3.68 1.43
CA THR A 126 -4.40 -4.54 2.50
C THR A 126 -4.71 -3.73 3.76
N SER A 127 -3.87 -2.75 4.12
CA SER A 127 -4.12 -1.88 5.27
C SER A 127 -5.31 -0.94 5.05
N VAL A 128 -5.47 -0.37 3.85
CA VAL A 128 -6.65 0.44 3.50
C VAL A 128 -7.94 -0.40 3.56
N SER A 129 -7.89 -1.66 3.12
CA SER A 129 -9.01 -2.60 3.28
C SER A 129 -9.26 -3.01 4.73
N HIS A 130 -8.21 -3.22 5.52
CA HIS A 130 -8.34 -3.55 6.95
C HIS A 130 -9.07 -2.42 7.70
N LEU A 131 -8.76 -1.16 7.38
CA LEU A 131 -9.45 0.01 7.91
C LEU A 131 -10.82 0.25 7.24
N SER A 132 -11.25 -0.62 6.33
CA SER A 132 -12.51 -0.55 5.59
C SER A 132 -12.75 0.77 4.86
N LEU A 133 -11.68 1.38 4.36
CA LEU A 133 -11.72 2.68 3.67
C LEU A 133 -12.04 2.54 2.18
N THR A 134 -11.89 1.34 1.62
CA THR A 134 -12.20 1.05 0.22
C THR A 134 -13.12 -0.16 0.07
N ARG A 135 -13.88 -0.20 -1.03
CA ARG A 135 -14.72 -1.35 -1.41
C ARG A 135 -13.98 -2.32 -2.33
N THR A 136 -13.21 -1.79 -3.27
CA THR A 136 -12.32 -2.55 -4.15
C THR A 136 -10.99 -1.83 -4.26
N TRP A 137 -9.90 -2.60 -4.39
CA TRP A 137 -8.58 -2.02 -4.67
C TRP A 137 -8.51 -1.33 -6.03
N ALA A 138 -9.40 -1.68 -6.97
CA ALA A 138 -9.51 -0.97 -8.24
C ALA A 138 -9.85 0.52 -8.06
N ASP A 139 -10.55 0.90 -6.98
CA ASP A 139 -10.87 2.31 -6.66
C ASP A 139 -9.62 3.10 -6.21
N LEU A 140 -8.59 2.41 -5.70
CA LEU A 140 -7.35 3.04 -5.27
C LEU A 140 -6.43 3.33 -6.46
N TYR A 141 -6.36 2.40 -7.42
CA TYR A 141 -5.39 2.46 -8.50
C TYR A 141 -5.73 3.54 -9.53
N ALA A 142 -4.74 4.39 -9.82
CA ALA A 142 -4.85 5.44 -10.81
C ALA A 142 -4.65 4.95 -12.26
N MET A 143 -5.12 3.75 -12.58
CA MET A 143 -5.02 3.17 -13.90
C MET A 143 -6.24 2.27 -14.21
N PRO A 144 -6.61 2.11 -15.49
CA PRO A 144 -7.63 1.13 -15.85
C PRO A 144 -7.09 -0.28 -15.61
N ILE A 145 -7.69 -0.99 -14.67
CA ILE A 145 -7.38 -2.38 -14.35
C ILE A 145 -8.63 -3.24 -14.54
N ALA A 146 -8.45 -4.44 -15.10
CA ALA A 146 -9.53 -5.38 -15.34
C ALA A 146 -9.61 -6.40 -14.21
N GLU A 147 -10.81 -6.78 -13.80
CA GLU A 147 -11.02 -7.96 -12.96
C GLU A 147 -11.51 -9.12 -13.85
N ARG A 148 -10.91 -10.30 -13.70
CA ARG A 148 -11.38 -11.52 -14.39
C ARG A 148 -12.39 -12.25 -13.52
N ARG A 149 -13.39 -12.85 -14.17
CA ARG A 149 -14.44 -13.63 -13.52
C ARG A 149 -14.64 -14.95 -14.23
N ALA A 150 -15.00 -15.96 -13.45
CA ALA A 150 -15.36 -17.25 -14.00
C ALA A 150 -16.63 -17.15 -14.86
N PRO A 151 -16.72 -17.87 -15.99
CA PRO A 151 -17.93 -17.92 -16.78
C PRO A 151 -19.15 -18.36 -15.95
N GLY A 152 -20.19 -17.52 -15.94
CA GLY A 152 -21.41 -17.73 -15.17
C GLY A 152 -21.38 -17.15 -13.74
N ASP A 153 -20.35 -16.39 -13.38
CA ASP A 153 -20.35 -15.61 -12.15
C ASP A 153 -21.40 -14.47 -12.22
N VAL A 154 -22.38 -14.53 -11.30
CA VAL A 154 -23.50 -13.59 -11.18
C VAL A 154 -23.27 -12.51 -10.12
N SER A 155 -22.05 -12.43 -9.56
CA SER A 155 -21.72 -11.45 -8.52
C SER A 155 -22.04 -10.03 -9.00
N GLN A 156 -22.86 -9.28 -8.27
CA GLN A 156 -23.19 -7.91 -8.64
C GLN A 156 -22.12 -6.97 -8.08
N TYR A 157 -21.54 -6.12 -8.94
CA TYR A 157 -20.71 -5.01 -8.43
C TYR A 157 -21.63 -3.89 -7.97
N PRO A 158 -21.35 -3.25 -6.82
CA PRO A 158 -21.93 -1.95 -6.53
C PRO A 158 -21.53 -0.99 -7.65
N THR A 159 -22.50 -0.38 -8.32
CA THR A 159 -22.26 0.74 -9.26
C THR A 159 -22.04 2.06 -8.54
N GLU A 160 -22.13 2.04 -7.21
CA GLU A 160 -21.93 3.20 -6.35
C GLU A 160 -20.46 3.62 -6.37
N GLN A 161 -20.23 4.93 -6.46
CA GLN A 161 -18.91 5.51 -6.17
C GLN A 161 -18.44 5.08 -4.78
N PRO A 162 -17.12 4.99 -4.54
CA PRO A 162 -16.60 4.74 -3.21
C PRO A 162 -17.26 5.72 -2.22
N PRO A 163 -17.71 5.25 -1.05
CA PRO A 163 -18.52 6.03 -0.13
C PRO A 163 -17.77 7.21 0.49
N SER A 164 -16.44 7.25 0.32
CA SER A 164 -15.57 8.30 0.84
C SER A 164 -14.51 8.68 -0.20
N SER A 165 -14.00 9.90 -0.10
CA SER A 165 -12.81 10.30 -0.83
C SER A 165 -11.60 9.56 -0.24
N VAL A 166 -10.98 8.71 -1.05
CA VAL A 166 -9.82 7.89 -0.69
C VAL A 166 -8.55 8.44 -1.33
N LEU A 167 -7.40 8.02 -0.78
CA LEU A 167 -6.11 8.22 -1.41
C LEU A 167 -6.08 7.64 -2.83
N ARG A 168 -5.21 8.18 -3.68
CA ARG A 168 -4.97 7.67 -5.03
C ARG A 168 -3.60 7.02 -5.12
N LEU A 169 -3.53 5.79 -5.61
CA LEU A 169 -2.32 4.97 -5.63
C LEU A 169 -1.77 4.78 -7.05
N PHE A 170 -0.48 5.07 -7.23
CA PHE A 170 0.29 4.85 -8.45
C PHE A 170 1.37 3.78 -8.19
N LYS A 171 1.19 2.56 -8.70
CA LYS A 171 2.18 1.47 -8.65
C LYS A 171 3.09 1.55 -9.88
N LEU A 172 4.25 2.17 -9.70
CA LEU A 172 5.13 2.55 -10.80
C LEU A 172 5.93 1.37 -11.38
N HIS A 173 6.21 0.35 -10.57
CA HIS A 173 6.91 -0.87 -10.97
C HIS A 173 5.99 -2.09 -11.10
N GLY A 174 4.68 -1.88 -11.19
CA GLY A 174 3.71 -2.97 -11.16
C GLY A 174 3.40 -3.42 -9.73
N SER A 175 2.77 -4.59 -9.59
CA SER A 175 2.25 -5.06 -8.29
C SER A 175 2.19 -6.59 -8.27
N THR A 176 2.32 -7.19 -7.08
CA THR A 176 2.22 -8.65 -6.89
C THR A 176 0.84 -9.22 -7.26
N ASN A 177 -0.20 -8.39 -7.19
CA ASN A 177 -1.56 -8.76 -7.59
C ASN A 177 -1.92 -8.37 -9.03
N TRP A 178 -0.97 -7.90 -9.85
CA TRP A 178 -1.22 -7.51 -11.24
C TRP A 178 -0.67 -8.55 -12.21
N PHE A 179 -1.44 -8.88 -13.23
CA PHE A 179 -1.13 -9.92 -14.20
C PHE A 179 -1.45 -9.46 -15.63
N TYR A 180 -0.73 -9.98 -16.62
CA TYR A 180 -0.87 -9.63 -18.04
C TYR A 180 -0.29 -10.73 -18.95
N GLY A 181 -0.43 -10.61 -20.27
CA GLY A 181 0.03 -11.60 -21.24
C GLY A 181 1.55 -11.70 -21.40
N GLY A 182 2.34 -11.00 -20.58
CA GLY A 182 3.81 -11.01 -20.64
C GLY A 182 4.43 -9.93 -21.52
N PRO A 183 5.77 -9.82 -21.54
CA PRO A 183 6.48 -8.74 -22.22
C PRO A 183 6.32 -8.78 -23.76
N ASP A 184 6.02 -9.96 -24.30
CA ASP A 184 5.77 -10.15 -25.74
C ASP A 184 4.31 -9.87 -26.14
N ALA A 185 3.43 -9.60 -25.17
CA ALA A 185 2.03 -9.28 -25.44
C ALA A 185 1.90 -7.92 -26.14
N PRO A 186 0.80 -7.69 -26.88
CA PRO A 186 0.52 -6.38 -27.48
C PRO A 186 0.56 -5.27 -26.42
N VAL A 187 1.06 -4.09 -26.78
CA VAL A 187 1.10 -2.92 -25.87
C VAL A 187 -0.28 -2.48 -25.34
N THR A 188 -1.36 -2.93 -25.97
CA THR A 188 -2.76 -2.70 -25.58
C THR A 188 -3.32 -3.76 -24.66
N ASP A 189 -2.54 -4.78 -24.32
CA ASP A 189 -2.97 -5.85 -23.44
C ASP A 189 -3.39 -5.32 -22.08
N ARG A 190 -4.45 -5.91 -21.53
CA ARG A 190 -5.07 -5.41 -20.31
C ARG A 190 -4.32 -5.93 -19.10
N VAL A 191 -4.04 -5.02 -18.16
CA VAL A 191 -3.61 -5.42 -16.82
C VAL A 191 -4.81 -5.96 -16.08
N VAL A 192 -4.66 -7.16 -15.54
CA VAL A 192 -5.67 -7.89 -14.77
C VAL A 192 -5.26 -7.86 -13.30
N MET A 193 -6.19 -7.47 -12.43
CA MET A 193 -6.03 -7.57 -10.99
C MET A 193 -6.48 -8.96 -10.52
N THR A 194 -5.67 -9.61 -9.69
CA THR A 194 -6.08 -10.78 -8.91
C THR A 194 -6.53 -10.32 -7.52
N GLN A 195 -7.53 -10.98 -6.96
CA GLN A 195 -8.00 -10.72 -5.59
C GLN A 195 -7.19 -11.49 -4.53
N ALA A 196 -5.98 -11.95 -4.87
CA ALA A 196 -5.17 -12.78 -4.00
C ALA A 196 -4.11 -11.93 -3.30
N SER A 197 -4.36 -11.57 -2.05
CA SER A 197 -3.31 -11.28 -1.07
C SER A 197 -3.85 -11.51 0.34
N GLY A 198 -2.97 -11.86 1.27
CA GLY A 198 -3.35 -12.14 2.65
C GLY A 198 -4.01 -10.95 3.34
N TRP A 199 -4.78 -11.24 4.39
CA TRP A 199 -5.51 -10.25 5.16
C TRP A 199 -4.87 -10.09 6.54
N TRP A 200 -4.83 -8.86 7.05
CA TRP A 200 -4.53 -8.62 8.46
C TRP A 200 -5.60 -9.31 9.34
N PRO A 201 -5.23 -9.97 10.46
CA PRO A 201 -6.18 -10.59 11.39
C PRO A 201 -7.32 -9.66 11.78
N GLY A 202 -8.56 -10.16 11.73
CA GLY A 202 -9.75 -9.37 12.07
C GLY A 202 -10.21 -8.41 10.97
N SER A 203 -9.61 -8.47 9.77
CA SER A 203 -10.07 -7.71 8.62
C SER A 203 -11.49 -8.15 8.20
N PRO A 204 -12.40 -7.21 7.87
CA PRO A 204 -13.69 -7.54 7.29
C PRO A 204 -13.62 -8.36 5.98
N ALA A 205 -12.46 -8.39 5.34
CA ALA A 205 -12.26 -9.15 4.11
C ALA A 205 -11.74 -10.59 4.32
N GLU A 206 -11.44 -10.98 5.57
CA GLU A 206 -10.93 -12.32 5.96
C GLU A 206 -11.84 -13.49 5.52
N HIS A 207 -13.13 -13.24 5.29
CA HIS A 207 -14.11 -14.27 4.91
C HIS A 207 -14.26 -14.52 3.40
N SER A 208 -13.50 -13.82 2.56
CA SER A 208 -13.52 -14.02 1.10
C SER A 208 -12.50 -15.08 0.71
N LEU A 209 -12.70 -16.33 1.13
CA LEU A 209 -11.87 -17.43 0.63
C LEU A 209 -11.95 -17.45 -0.91
N PRO A 210 -10.82 -17.52 -1.64
CA PRO A 210 -10.85 -17.82 -3.07
C PRO A 210 -11.66 -19.10 -3.21
N ARG A 211 -12.76 -19.10 -3.98
CA ARG A 211 -13.53 -20.32 -4.19
C ARG A 211 -12.67 -21.18 -5.12
N SER A 212 -11.74 -21.93 -4.56
CA SER A 212 -10.71 -22.72 -5.25
C SER A 212 -11.27 -24.01 -5.86
N SER A 213 -12.51 -23.98 -6.34
CA SER A 213 -13.16 -25.13 -6.96
C SER A 213 -13.82 -24.77 -8.28
N GLY A 214 -13.73 -25.71 -9.23
CA GLY A 214 -14.35 -25.60 -10.55
C GLY A 214 -13.76 -24.47 -11.39
N ARG A 215 -14.61 -23.63 -11.98
CA ARG A 215 -14.24 -22.67 -13.03
C ARG A 215 -13.36 -21.50 -12.55
N GLN A 216 -13.11 -21.38 -11.26
CA GLN A 216 -12.27 -20.32 -10.68
C GLN A 216 -10.79 -20.71 -10.57
N THR A 217 -10.46 -22.01 -10.69
CA THR A 217 -9.09 -22.49 -10.47
C THR A 217 -8.10 -21.98 -11.51
N ASN A 218 -8.55 -21.83 -12.75
CA ASN A 218 -7.66 -21.58 -13.90
C ASN A 218 -7.82 -20.16 -14.46
N LEU A 219 -8.30 -19.20 -13.65
CA LEU A 219 -8.65 -17.86 -14.13
C LEU A 219 -7.45 -17.03 -14.62
N TYR A 220 -6.25 -17.40 -14.18
CA TYR A 220 -5.03 -16.62 -14.38
C TYR A 220 -3.87 -17.47 -14.94
N ASP A 221 -4.10 -18.74 -15.28
CA ASP A 221 -3.07 -19.69 -15.72
C ASP A 221 -2.38 -19.27 -17.04
N ASP A 222 -3.03 -18.42 -17.83
CA ASP A 222 -2.54 -17.86 -19.09
C ASP A 222 -1.79 -16.53 -18.92
N LEU A 223 -1.66 -16.01 -17.69
CA LEU A 223 -1.07 -14.72 -17.40
C LEU A 223 0.23 -14.84 -16.61
N LEU A 224 1.09 -13.84 -16.76
CA LEU A 224 2.31 -13.66 -16.00
C LEU A 224 2.15 -12.48 -15.02
N PRO A 225 2.85 -12.49 -13.87
CA PRO A 225 2.91 -11.34 -12.99
C PRO A 225 3.43 -10.10 -13.71
N LEU A 226 2.76 -8.97 -13.54
CA LEU A 226 3.20 -7.66 -14.00
C LEU A 226 3.98 -6.98 -12.87
N ILE A 227 5.22 -7.43 -12.71
CA ILE A 227 6.24 -6.71 -11.96
C ILE A 227 7.34 -6.28 -12.94
N ILE A 228 7.85 -5.06 -12.76
CA ILE A 228 8.99 -4.56 -13.53
C ILE A 228 10.24 -4.96 -12.77
N PRO A 229 10.97 -6.02 -13.17
CA PRO A 229 12.07 -6.54 -12.36
C PRO A 229 13.17 -5.49 -12.18
N PRO A 230 13.95 -5.57 -11.08
CA PRO A 230 15.05 -4.67 -10.83
C PRO A 230 16.12 -4.89 -11.91
N THR A 231 16.03 -4.09 -12.97
CA THR A 231 16.90 -4.11 -14.14
C THR A 231 17.22 -2.67 -14.51
N GLY A 232 18.43 -2.43 -15.03
CA GLY A 232 18.85 -1.12 -15.52
C GLY A 232 18.10 -0.69 -16.79
N THR A 233 17.63 -1.64 -17.61
CA THR A 233 16.87 -1.39 -18.84
C THR A 233 15.41 -1.84 -18.70
N LYS A 234 14.57 -0.95 -18.17
CA LYS A 234 13.13 -1.21 -17.94
C LYS A 234 12.24 -0.98 -19.18
N GLY A 235 12.82 -0.63 -20.33
CA GLY A 235 12.11 -0.08 -21.50
C GLY A 235 11.03 -0.98 -22.09
N GLY A 236 11.24 -2.30 -22.12
CA GLY A 236 10.25 -3.26 -22.63
C GLY A 236 8.98 -3.32 -21.78
N TYR A 237 9.12 -3.24 -20.45
CA TYR A 237 8.00 -3.32 -19.50
C TYR A 237 7.12 -2.06 -19.49
N TYR A 238 7.72 -0.89 -19.75
CA TYR A 238 6.97 0.35 -19.95
C TYR A 238 6.29 0.43 -21.33
N GLY A 239 6.29 -0.63 -22.14
CA GLY A 239 5.52 -0.68 -23.39
C GLY A 239 4.01 -0.64 -23.17
N ASN A 240 3.54 -1.27 -22.08
CA ASN A 240 2.11 -1.36 -21.76
C ASN A 240 1.47 0.04 -21.65
N ARG A 241 0.39 0.28 -22.40
CA ARG A 241 -0.25 1.60 -22.48
C ARG A 241 -0.85 2.05 -21.16
N SER A 242 -1.41 1.14 -20.37
CA SER A 242 -2.03 1.46 -19.07
C SER A 242 -0.95 1.87 -18.05
N LEU A 243 0.18 1.16 -18.02
CA LEU A 243 1.33 1.56 -17.19
C LEU A 243 1.88 2.94 -17.60
N ARG A 244 2.05 3.21 -18.90
CA ARG A 244 2.50 4.53 -19.36
C ARG A 244 1.55 5.64 -18.98
N ALA A 245 0.24 5.44 -19.14
CA ALA A 245 -0.77 6.40 -18.74
C ALA A 245 -0.72 6.69 -17.23
N GLN A 246 -0.49 5.66 -16.41
CA GLN A 246 -0.30 5.81 -14.97
C GLN A 246 0.95 6.65 -14.64
N TRP A 247 2.09 6.37 -15.27
CA TRP A 247 3.32 7.16 -15.10
C TRP A 247 3.12 8.63 -15.48
N GLN A 248 2.44 8.90 -16.60
CA GLN A 248 2.11 10.27 -17.02
C GLN A 248 1.19 10.98 -16.02
N THR A 249 0.20 10.26 -15.50
CA THR A 249 -0.74 10.79 -14.50
C THR A 249 -0.03 11.04 -13.17
N ALA A 250 0.84 10.13 -12.74
CA ALA A 250 1.67 10.26 -11.55
C ALA A 250 2.59 11.48 -11.65
N PHE A 251 3.23 11.68 -12.80
CA PHE A 251 4.09 12.86 -13.04
C PHE A 251 3.30 14.16 -13.06
N THR A 252 2.10 14.14 -13.65
CA THR A 252 1.20 15.31 -13.66
C THR A 252 0.77 15.68 -12.25
N ALA A 253 0.40 14.69 -11.43
CA ALA A 253 0.07 14.89 -10.03
C ALA A 253 1.27 15.39 -9.22
N LEU A 254 2.47 14.84 -9.44
CA LEU A 254 3.71 15.28 -8.79
C LEU A 254 3.98 16.77 -9.07
N LYS A 255 3.88 17.18 -10.34
CA LYS A 255 4.10 18.58 -10.74
C LYS A 255 3.08 19.56 -10.16
N ALA A 256 1.87 19.09 -9.87
CA ALA A 256 0.80 19.91 -9.32
C ALA A 256 0.82 19.96 -7.78
N ALA A 257 1.64 19.13 -7.14
CA ALA A 257 1.71 19.03 -5.70
C ALA A 257 2.32 20.29 -5.06
N LYS A 258 1.83 20.62 -3.87
CA LYS A 258 2.31 21.70 -3.00
C LYS A 258 3.21 21.19 -1.88
N SER A 259 3.28 19.88 -1.67
CA SER A 259 4.24 19.23 -0.79
C SER A 259 4.58 17.83 -1.30
N LEU A 260 5.79 17.37 -0.99
CA LEU A 260 6.25 16.01 -1.30
C LEU A 260 6.75 15.33 -0.02
N THR A 261 6.25 14.13 0.27
CA THR A 261 6.81 13.26 1.33
C THR A 261 7.45 12.05 0.67
N ILE A 262 8.68 11.72 1.02
CA ILE A 262 9.42 10.56 0.52
C ILE A 262 9.68 9.63 1.70
N ILE A 263 9.19 8.40 1.65
CA ILE A 263 9.29 7.44 2.74
C ILE A 263 9.97 6.16 2.26
N GLY A 264 11.13 5.84 2.84
CA GLY A 264 11.83 4.58 2.63
C GLY A 264 12.33 4.35 1.19
N TYR A 265 12.54 5.41 0.40
CA TYR A 265 13.11 5.31 -0.95
C TYR A 265 14.43 6.07 -1.05
N SER A 266 15.50 5.33 -1.33
CA SER A 266 16.86 5.87 -1.30
C SER A 266 17.40 6.42 -2.60
N PHE A 267 16.63 6.36 -3.69
CA PHE A 267 17.09 6.73 -5.04
C PHE A 267 18.43 6.09 -5.42
N PRO A 268 18.52 4.74 -5.42
CA PRO A 268 19.76 4.06 -5.75
C PRO A 268 20.30 4.55 -7.11
N PRO A 269 21.63 4.69 -7.28
CA PRO A 269 22.20 5.22 -8.52
C PRO A 269 21.81 4.45 -9.79
N SER A 270 21.50 3.16 -9.65
CA SER A 270 21.04 2.28 -10.72
C SER A 270 19.62 2.59 -11.20
N ASP A 271 18.73 3.12 -10.34
CA ASP A 271 17.33 3.44 -10.72
C ASP A 271 17.23 4.83 -11.38
N LEU A 272 17.80 4.93 -12.59
CA LEU A 272 17.81 6.14 -13.39
C LEU A 272 16.40 6.65 -13.70
N ALA A 273 15.43 5.76 -13.88
CA ALA A 273 14.04 6.14 -14.18
C ALA A 273 13.42 6.95 -13.04
N ALA A 274 13.55 6.48 -11.79
CA ALA A 274 13.05 7.19 -10.61
C ALA A 274 13.80 8.51 -10.37
N ARG A 275 15.13 8.51 -10.52
CA ARG A 275 15.96 9.72 -10.37
C ARG A 275 15.57 10.78 -11.41
N HIS A 276 15.40 10.39 -12.67
CA HIS A 276 14.96 11.30 -13.73
C HIS A 276 13.51 11.75 -13.55
N PHE A 277 12.63 10.88 -13.06
CA PHE A 277 11.24 11.23 -12.74
C PHE A 277 11.17 12.37 -11.73
N ILE A 278 11.90 12.26 -10.61
CA ILE A 278 11.95 13.31 -9.60
C ILE A 278 12.70 14.55 -10.09
N ALA A 279 13.89 14.41 -10.66
CA ALA A 279 14.66 15.57 -11.14
C ALA A 279 13.92 16.38 -12.22
N SER A 280 13.18 15.70 -13.11
CA SER A 280 12.39 16.35 -14.17
C SER A 280 11.20 17.13 -13.64
N SER A 281 10.73 16.83 -12.43
CA SER A 281 9.63 17.58 -11.81
C SER A 281 10.01 19.03 -11.52
N ARG A 282 11.30 19.30 -11.27
CA ARG A 282 11.85 20.61 -10.85
C ARG A 282 11.06 21.23 -9.70
N LEU A 283 10.60 20.40 -8.77
CA LEU A 283 9.82 20.83 -7.62
C LEU A 283 10.64 21.79 -6.74
N ALA A 284 9.97 22.87 -6.33
CA ALA A 284 10.46 23.85 -5.37
C ALA A 284 9.44 24.00 -4.23
N VAL A 285 8.96 22.86 -3.73
CA VAL A 285 7.96 22.77 -2.65
C VAL A 285 8.63 22.21 -1.39
N PRO A 286 7.99 22.29 -0.21
CA PRO A 286 8.45 21.57 0.98
C PRO A 286 8.53 20.07 0.71
N VAL A 287 9.67 19.47 1.07
CA VAL A 287 9.94 18.04 0.93
C VAL A 287 10.26 17.44 2.31
N ALA A 288 9.49 16.45 2.74
CA ALA A 288 9.82 15.63 3.92
C ALA A 288 10.49 14.33 3.46
N VAL A 289 11.69 14.03 3.95
CA VAL A 289 12.41 12.77 3.69
C VAL A 289 12.40 11.95 4.97
N VAL A 290 11.86 10.74 4.89
CA VAL A 290 11.66 9.83 6.02
C VAL A 290 12.34 8.51 5.67
N ASP A 291 13.54 8.29 6.18
CA ASP A 291 14.31 7.07 5.90
C ASP A 291 15.17 6.70 7.12
N ARG A 292 15.36 5.41 7.37
CA ARG A 292 16.23 4.96 8.48
C ARG A 292 17.65 5.55 8.34
N ARG A 293 18.11 5.71 7.09
CA ARG A 293 19.45 6.18 6.74
C ARG A 293 19.50 7.71 6.55
N PRO A 294 20.33 8.44 7.31
CA PRO A 294 20.40 9.90 7.21
C PRO A 294 20.95 10.40 5.87
N GLU A 295 21.79 9.61 5.17
CA GLU A 295 22.39 9.99 3.89
C GLU A 295 21.37 10.11 2.74
N VAL A 296 20.17 9.55 2.89
CA VAL A 296 19.12 9.64 1.87
C VAL A 296 18.65 11.09 1.68
N ALA A 297 18.60 11.88 2.76
CA ALA A 297 18.23 13.29 2.67
C ALA A 297 19.18 14.09 1.77
N ALA A 298 20.49 13.87 1.89
CA ALA A 298 21.49 14.50 1.02
C ALA A 298 21.35 14.07 -0.45
N THR A 299 20.95 12.82 -0.70
CA THR A 299 20.67 12.32 -2.06
C THR A 299 19.47 13.04 -2.67
N VAL A 300 18.40 13.24 -1.88
CA VAL A 300 17.21 13.99 -2.33
C VAL A 300 17.54 15.46 -2.56
N GLU A 301 18.35 16.08 -1.71
CA GLU A 301 18.81 17.46 -1.88
C GLU A 301 19.57 17.66 -3.19
N ALA A 302 20.44 16.71 -3.56
CA ALA A 302 21.13 16.75 -4.84
C ALA A 302 20.18 16.61 -6.05
N LEU A 303 19.07 15.88 -5.92
CA LEU A 303 18.06 15.71 -6.97
C LEU A 303 17.08 16.88 -7.07
N LEU A 304 16.81 17.55 -5.95
CA LEU A 304 15.86 18.67 -5.82
C LEU A 304 16.53 19.86 -5.11
N PRO A 305 17.52 20.52 -5.72
CA PRO A 305 18.32 21.57 -5.07
C PRO A 305 17.52 22.84 -4.73
N SER A 306 16.31 22.99 -5.25
CA SER A 306 15.43 24.14 -4.99
C SER A 306 14.34 23.85 -3.95
N ALA A 307 14.27 22.62 -3.42
CA ALA A 307 13.28 22.23 -2.43
C ALA A 307 13.76 22.51 -1.00
N ALA A 308 12.83 22.86 -0.12
CA ALA A 308 13.11 22.97 1.31
C ALA A 308 12.95 21.58 1.95
N ILE A 309 14.04 20.96 2.38
CA ILE A 309 14.05 19.58 2.87
C ILE A 309 13.99 19.54 4.40
N SER A 310 13.06 18.74 4.93
CA SER A 310 13.00 18.31 6.33
C SER A 310 13.28 16.81 6.39
N ALA A 311 14.18 16.39 7.27
CA ALA A 311 14.64 14.99 7.32
C ALA A 311 14.28 14.32 8.66
N TYR A 312 13.75 13.10 8.57
CA TYR A 312 13.48 12.19 9.68
C TYR A 312 14.33 10.94 9.49
N SER A 313 15.17 10.63 10.48
CA SER A 313 16.12 9.51 10.39
C SER A 313 16.24 8.66 11.65
N GLY A 314 16.82 7.46 11.48
CA GLY A 314 16.97 6.43 12.51
C GLY A 314 15.88 5.35 12.44
N GLU A 315 15.98 4.34 13.31
CA GLU A 315 15.07 3.17 13.28
C GLU A 315 13.58 3.52 13.37
N GLN A 316 13.25 4.57 14.13
CA GLN A 316 11.88 5.06 14.32
C GLN A 316 11.56 6.31 13.49
N ALA A 317 12.20 6.49 12.32
CA ALA A 317 12.02 7.67 11.49
C ALA A 317 10.56 7.89 11.09
N ILE A 318 9.85 6.81 10.72
CA ILE A 318 8.46 6.88 10.29
C ILE A 318 7.54 7.22 11.47
N GLU A 319 7.72 6.56 12.61
CA GLU A 319 6.95 6.83 13.81
C GLU A 319 7.10 8.30 14.25
N LYS A 320 8.32 8.83 14.24
CA LYS A 320 8.58 10.26 14.53
C LYS A 320 7.87 11.18 13.54
N TYR A 321 7.95 10.88 12.25
CA TYR A 321 7.25 11.66 11.22
C TYR A 321 5.73 11.63 11.44
N VAL A 322 5.16 10.45 11.72
CA VAL A 322 3.73 10.27 12.01
C VAL A 322 3.35 11.01 13.29
N ASP A 323 4.20 10.99 14.31
CA ASP A 323 3.95 11.70 15.57
C ASP A 323 3.94 13.22 15.42
N ASP A 324 4.81 13.77 14.57
CA ASP A 324 4.90 15.21 14.31
C ASP A 324 3.80 15.71 13.35
N THR A 325 3.34 14.85 12.43
CA THR A 325 2.50 15.26 11.29
C THR A 325 1.06 14.78 11.41
N CYS A 326 0.85 13.60 11.98
CA CYS A 326 -0.46 12.96 12.02
C CYS A 326 -1.10 13.13 13.40
N GLY A 327 -2.38 13.46 13.40
CA GLY A 327 -3.20 13.49 14.59
C GLY A 327 -3.47 12.11 15.19
N ASP A 328 -4.16 12.10 16.33
CA ASP A 328 -4.85 10.89 16.80
C ASP A 328 -6.06 10.61 15.92
N VAL A 329 -6.33 9.33 15.73
CA VAL A 329 -7.54 8.84 15.06
C VAL A 329 -8.46 8.25 16.11
N VAL A 330 -9.61 8.87 16.30
CA VAL A 330 -10.61 8.46 17.29
C VAL A 330 -11.86 8.00 16.57
N LEU A 331 -12.22 6.73 16.71
CA LEU A 331 -13.44 6.16 16.18
C LEU A 331 -14.38 5.80 17.32
N TRP A 332 -15.67 6.07 17.14
CA TRP A 332 -16.66 5.68 18.12
C TRP A 332 -17.94 5.18 17.48
N GLY A 333 -18.62 4.26 18.17
CA GLY A 333 -19.83 3.66 17.67
C GLY A 333 -20.43 2.67 18.65
N VAL A 334 -21.38 1.89 18.16
CA VAL A 334 -22.10 0.89 18.95
C VAL A 334 -22.04 -0.46 18.27
N GLN A 335 -21.49 -1.44 18.96
CA GLN A 335 -21.50 -2.84 18.56
C GLN A 335 -22.81 -3.50 18.93
N HIS A 336 -23.42 -4.20 17.98
CA HIS A 336 -24.62 -4.99 18.19
C HIS A 336 -24.24 -6.48 18.23
N ASN A 337 -24.46 -7.14 19.36
CA ASN A 337 -24.24 -8.58 19.48
C ASN A 337 -25.37 -9.27 20.26
N ALA A 338 -25.30 -10.59 20.39
CA ALA A 338 -26.32 -11.39 21.08
C ALA A 338 -26.49 -11.03 22.57
N ALA A 339 -25.49 -10.36 23.18
CA ALA A 339 -25.53 -9.89 24.56
C ALA A 339 -26.07 -8.45 24.70
N GLY A 340 -26.43 -7.79 23.60
CA GLY A 340 -27.01 -6.44 23.58
C GLY A 340 -26.20 -5.44 22.74
N ARG A 341 -26.41 -4.16 23.03
CA ARG A 341 -25.63 -3.07 22.44
C ARG A 341 -24.45 -2.75 23.35
N ARG A 342 -23.26 -2.54 22.79
CA ARG A 342 -22.04 -2.16 23.52
C ARG A 342 -21.41 -0.94 22.86
N SER A 343 -21.19 0.12 23.64
CA SER A 343 -20.42 1.29 23.18
C SER A 343 -18.98 0.88 22.88
N ARG A 344 -18.44 1.35 21.76
CA ARG A 344 -17.07 1.09 21.34
C ARG A 344 -16.35 2.41 21.09
N LEU A 345 -15.14 2.52 21.63
CA LEU A 345 -14.19 3.60 21.37
C LEU A 345 -12.88 2.95 20.91
N GLN A 346 -12.35 3.40 19.78
CA GLN A 346 -11.05 2.98 19.28
C GLN A 346 -10.18 4.22 19.09
N VAL A 347 -8.96 4.19 19.60
CA VAL A 347 -7.98 5.27 19.44
C VAL A 347 -6.74 4.69 18.78
N ASN A 348 -6.35 5.24 17.62
CA ASN A 348 -5.17 4.82 16.86
C ASN A 348 -5.14 3.31 16.53
N GLY A 349 -6.33 2.72 16.29
CA GLY A 349 -6.50 1.29 16.02
C GLY A 349 -6.59 0.40 17.26
N ILE A 350 -6.46 0.97 18.47
CA ILE A 350 -6.53 0.23 19.74
C ILE A 350 -7.93 0.41 20.35
N ASP A 351 -8.62 -0.69 20.62
CA ASP A 351 -9.89 -0.66 21.34
C ASP A 351 -9.67 -0.22 22.79
N ILE A 352 -10.38 0.83 23.20
CA ILE A 352 -10.36 1.34 24.56
C ILE A 352 -11.46 0.62 25.34
N ASP A 353 -11.08 -0.09 26.39
CA ASP A 353 -12.06 -0.72 27.26
C ASP A 353 -12.80 0.33 28.09
N LEU A 354 -14.10 0.40 27.89
CA LEU A 354 -15.00 1.30 28.59
C LEU A 354 -15.72 0.59 29.76
N SER A 355 -15.39 -0.68 30.05
CA SER A 355 -16.10 -1.52 31.03
C SER A 355 -16.06 -1.01 32.48
N GLY A 356 -15.12 -0.11 32.82
CA GLY A 356 -15.01 0.53 34.14
C GLY A 356 -15.85 1.81 34.31
N GLU A 357 -16.36 2.38 33.23
CA GLU A 357 -17.32 3.48 33.25
C GLU A 357 -18.72 2.84 33.13
N VAL A 358 -19.65 3.18 34.03
CA VAL A 358 -20.98 2.54 34.16
C VAL A 358 -21.57 2.25 32.78
N ASN A 359 -21.65 0.96 32.41
CA ASN A 359 -22.35 0.54 31.20
C ASN A 359 -23.81 1.01 31.33
N PRO A 360 -24.29 1.98 30.53
CA PRO A 360 -25.62 2.57 30.73
C PRO A 360 -26.76 1.61 30.36
N TYR A 361 -26.45 0.38 29.96
CA TYR A 361 -27.44 -0.64 29.65
C TYR A 361 -27.95 -1.35 30.90
N ASP A 362 -28.83 -0.65 31.60
CA ASP A 362 -29.90 -1.26 32.38
C ASP A 362 -31.09 -1.54 31.42
N PRO A 363 -31.43 -2.81 31.11
CA PRO A 363 -32.59 -3.15 30.28
C PRO A 363 -33.92 -2.69 30.88
N ASP A 364 -33.94 -2.29 32.15
CA ASP A 364 -35.14 -1.85 32.88
C ASP A 364 -35.33 -0.31 32.90
N LEU A 365 -34.43 0.48 32.30
CA LEU A 365 -34.56 1.95 32.24
C LEU A 365 -35.37 2.43 31.01
N PRO A 366 -36.57 3.00 31.19
CA PRO A 366 -37.30 3.63 30.10
C PRO A 366 -36.62 4.96 29.78
N THR A 367 -35.95 5.05 28.63
CA THR A 367 -35.35 6.30 28.17
C THR A 367 -36.20 6.90 27.05
N GLY A 368 -36.45 8.21 27.12
CA GLY A 368 -37.06 8.98 26.03
C GLY A 368 -36.12 9.22 24.84
N ASP A 369 -34.90 8.68 24.90
CA ASP A 369 -33.90 8.67 23.84
C ASP A 369 -33.97 7.32 23.10
N PRO A 370 -34.21 7.31 21.78
CA PRO A 370 -34.27 6.07 21.01
C PRO A 370 -32.93 5.31 20.93
N ASP A 371 -31.79 5.92 21.27
CA ASP A 371 -30.48 5.25 21.21
C ASP A 371 -29.44 5.72 22.25
N PRO A 372 -29.62 5.36 23.53
CA PRO A 372 -28.85 5.92 24.64
C PRO A 372 -27.33 5.62 24.62
N ALA A 373 -26.85 4.50 24.07
CA ALA A 373 -25.40 4.29 23.95
C ALA A 373 -24.75 5.21 22.94
N SER A 374 -25.44 5.50 21.86
CA SER A 374 -24.95 6.37 20.79
C SER A 374 -24.76 7.78 21.31
N THR A 375 -25.75 8.25 22.08
CA THR A 375 -25.67 9.51 22.80
C THR A 375 -24.55 9.48 23.85
N TRP A 376 -24.46 8.42 24.66
CA TRP A 376 -23.44 8.30 25.70
C TRP A 376 -22.02 8.28 25.13
N ILE A 377 -21.76 7.45 24.12
CA ILE A 377 -20.42 7.32 23.54
C ILE A 377 -19.98 8.62 22.85
N ALA A 378 -20.90 9.32 22.19
CA ALA A 378 -20.61 10.63 21.60
C ALA A 378 -20.28 11.68 22.68
N GLN A 379 -21.00 11.69 23.81
CA GLN A 379 -20.69 12.56 24.94
C GLN A 379 -19.34 12.22 25.57
N GLU A 380 -19.02 10.93 25.70
CA GLU A 380 -17.76 10.45 26.26
C GLU A 380 -16.58 10.80 25.35
N VAL A 381 -16.76 10.70 24.03
CA VAL A 381 -15.79 11.20 23.04
C VAL A 381 -15.64 12.70 23.13
N GLU A 382 -16.70 13.48 23.20
CA GLU A 382 -16.61 14.94 23.33
C GLU A 382 -15.94 15.37 24.65
N ARG A 383 -16.12 14.59 25.72
CA ARG A 383 -15.45 14.79 27.01
C ARG A 383 -13.95 14.54 26.92
N LYS A 384 -13.54 13.42 26.31
CA LYS A 384 -12.12 13.04 26.14
C LYS A 384 -11.45 13.87 25.04
N TYR A 385 -12.16 14.20 23.97
CA TYR A 385 -11.69 14.92 22.80
C TYR A 385 -12.64 16.09 22.47
N PRO A 386 -12.49 17.24 23.15
CA PRO A 386 -13.36 18.40 22.93
C PRO A 386 -13.40 18.85 21.46
N GLY A 387 -14.60 18.93 20.90
CA GLY A 387 -14.85 19.29 19.49
C GLY A 387 -14.92 18.11 18.52
N ALA A 388 -14.56 16.89 18.93
CA ALA A 388 -14.47 15.73 18.05
C ALA A 388 -15.80 15.38 17.38
N THR A 389 -16.93 15.47 18.09
CA THR A 389 -18.25 15.16 17.52
C THR A 389 -18.67 16.17 16.45
N ARG A 390 -18.27 17.43 16.58
CA ARG A 390 -18.54 18.48 15.59
C ARG A 390 -17.61 18.40 14.39
N ALA A 391 -16.35 18.01 14.62
CA ALA A 391 -15.31 17.88 13.61
C ALA A 391 -15.25 16.48 12.97
N ALA A 392 -16.23 15.62 13.28
CA ALA A 392 -16.27 14.25 12.78
C ALA A 392 -16.26 14.21 11.24
N LEU A 393 -15.46 13.31 10.66
CA LEU A 393 -15.45 13.09 9.21
C LEU A 393 -16.78 12.42 8.83
N ARG A 394 -17.60 13.14 8.07
CA ARG A 394 -18.98 12.74 7.78
C ARG A 394 -19.12 11.66 6.72
N ASP A 395 -18.06 11.39 5.97
CA ASP A 395 -18.09 10.45 4.83
C ASP A 395 -17.12 9.27 5.02
N HIS A 396 -16.34 9.22 6.11
CA HIS A 396 -15.32 8.20 6.32
C HIS A 396 -15.74 7.16 7.37
N TRP A 397 -16.77 6.39 7.05
CA TRP A 397 -17.31 5.36 7.93
C TRP A 397 -16.63 4.02 7.67
N PRO A 398 -15.84 3.48 8.62
CA PRO A 398 -15.35 2.11 8.49
C PRO A 398 -16.55 1.17 8.48
N ARG A 399 -16.44 0.09 7.71
CA ARG A 399 -17.27 -1.09 7.92
C ARG A 399 -16.63 -1.97 8.98
N SER A 400 -17.45 -2.75 9.66
CA SER A 400 -16.97 -3.78 10.55
C SER A 400 -17.86 -5.01 10.45
N ASN A 401 -17.24 -6.18 10.37
CA ASN A 401 -17.96 -7.45 10.32
C ASN A 401 -18.44 -7.92 11.70
N ASP A 402 -17.98 -7.28 12.77
CA ASP A 402 -18.30 -7.60 14.15
C ASP A 402 -19.63 -6.97 14.64
N GLY A 403 -20.42 -6.39 13.73
CA GLY A 403 -21.68 -5.72 14.05
C GLY A 403 -21.52 -4.31 14.64
N THR A 404 -20.32 -3.72 14.60
CA THR A 404 -20.13 -2.30 14.98
C THR A 404 -20.77 -1.36 13.96
N LEU A 405 -21.62 -0.47 14.45
CA LEU A 405 -22.09 0.69 13.73
C LEU A 405 -21.29 1.89 14.19
N TRP A 406 -20.28 2.28 13.41
CA TRP A 406 -19.50 3.49 13.68
C TRP A 406 -20.37 4.74 13.49
N GLN A 407 -20.25 5.69 14.43
CA GLN A 407 -21.07 6.91 14.58
C GLN A 407 -20.29 8.21 14.62
N GLY A 408 -18.96 8.13 14.75
CA GLY A 408 -18.10 9.10 14.13
C GLY A 408 -16.65 8.65 14.07
N ILE A 409 -15.90 9.42 13.31
CA ILE A 409 -14.46 9.39 13.34
C ILE A 409 -13.93 10.81 13.38
N TYR A 410 -12.89 11.03 14.18
CA TYR A 410 -12.21 12.29 14.31
C TYR A 410 -10.72 12.08 14.08
N THR A 411 -10.10 12.98 13.32
CA THR A 411 -8.65 13.11 13.24
C THR A 411 -8.27 14.48 13.76
N GLY A 412 -7.38 14.54 14.75
CA GLY A 412 -7.06 15.81 15.41
C GLY A 412 -5.78 15.78 16.22
N PRO A 413 -5.40 16.91 16.85
CA PRO A 413 -4.13 17.03 17.55
C PRO A 413 -3.93 15.89 18.54
N ARG A 414 -2.71 15.37 18.60
CA ARG A 414 -2.36 14.31 19.53
C ARG A 414 -2.61 14.78 20.96
N GLN A 415 -3.35 14.00 21.74
CA GLN A 415 -3.43 14.24 23.18
C GLN A 415 -2.17 13.67 23.83
N SER A 416 -1.47 14.50 24.59
CA SER A 416 -0.41 14.02 25.48
C SER A 416 -1.06 13.15 26.56
N GLU A 417 -0.67 11.87 26.61
CA GLU A 417 -1.05 10.92 27.67
C GLU A 417 -0.77 11.47 29.08
#